data_AF-A0A2I3H1H4-F1
#
_entry.id   AF-A0A2I3H1H4-F1
#
_cell.length_a   1.000
_cell.length_b   1.000
_cell.length_c   1.000
_cell.angle_alpha   90.00
_cell.angle_beta   90.00
_cell.angle_gamma   90.00
#
_symmetry.space_group_name_H-M   'P 1'
#
loop_
_entity.id
_entity.type
_entity.pdbx_description
1 polymer ?
#
loop_
_entity_poly.entity_id
_entity_poly.type
_entity_poly.pdbx_seq_one_letter_code
_entity_poly.pdbx_strand_id
1 'polypeptide(L)'
;MVSNPVHGLPFLPGTSFKDSTKTAFHRSQTLGYRNGYAIVRRPTVGIGGDRLQFNQLSQTELDELASKAPVLTYGQPKQAPPADFVPAHVAFDKKVLKFDAYFQEDVPMSTEERYRIRQVNIYYYLEDDSMSVIEPVVENSGIPQGKLIKRQRLAKNDRGDHYHWKDLNRGINITIYGRTFRIVDCDQFTQVFLESQGIELNPPEKMVLDPYTELRKQPLRKYVTPSDFDQLKQFLTFDKQVLRFYAIWDDTDSMYGECRTYIIHYYLMDDTVEIREVHERNDGRDPFPLLMNRRRMPKVLVENAKNFPQCVLEISDQEVLEWYTAKDFIVGKSLTILGRTFFIYDCDPFTRRYYKEKFGITDLPRIDVSKQEPPPVKQELPPYNGFGLVEDSAQNCFALIPKAPKKDVMKMLVNNNKVLRYLAVLESPIPEDKDRRFVFSYFLATDMISIFEPPVRNSGIIGGKYLRRTKVVKPYSTVDNPIYYGPSDFFIGAVIEVFGHRFIILDTDEYVLKYMESSAAQSSPEALASIQNHVRKREAPAPASERFAFTSFHWLHIQSLLKGSCVDIPTVSFLFYNSIYI
;
A
#
# COMPACT_ATOMS: atom_id res chain seq x y z
N MET A 1 29.86 -61.23 61.26
CA MET A 1 30.58 -62.46 61.65
C MET A 1 30.13 -63.56 60.70
N VAL A 2 31.07 -64.10 59.92
CA VAL A 2 30.80 -65.11 58.91
C VAL A 2 30.47 -66.42 59.63
N SER A 3 29.28 -66.97 59.40
CA SER A 3 28.92 -68.32 59.84
C SER A 3 29.70 -69.33 58.99
N ASN A 4 30.96 -69.55 59.37
CA ASN A 4 31.70 -70.71 58.88
C ASN A 4 30.92 -71.96 59.27
N PRO A 5 30.63 -72.89 58.34
CA PRO A 5 30.16 -74.20 58.74
C PRO A 5 31.24 -74.81 59.64
N VAL A 6 30.84 -75.21 60.85
CA VAL A 6 31.69 -75.94 61.77
C VAL A 6 32.22 -77.16 61.00
N HIS A 7 33.53 -77.19 60.74
CA HIS A 7 34.16 -78.28 59.99
C HIS A 7 33.82 -79.63 60.64
N GLY A 8 33.14 -80.52 59.90
CA GLY A 8 32.94 -81.91 60.29
C GLY A 8 31.53 -82.34 60.72
N LEU A 9 30.51 -81.48 60.68
CA LEU A 9 29.12 -81.90 60.93
C LEU A 9 28.42 -82.42 59.65
N PRO A 10 27.66 -83.53 59.72
CA PRO A 10 26.90 -84.04 58.58
C PRO A 10 25.73 -83.12 58.24
N PHE A 11 25.40 -82.99 56.95
CA PHE A 11 24.34 -82.12 56.41
C PHE A 11 22.95 -82.78 56.54
N LEU A 12 22.53 -83.09 57.76
CA LEU A 12 21.23 -83.71 58.07
C LEU A 12 20.21 -82.64 58.53
N PRO A 13 18.89 -82.88 58.38
CA PRO A 13 17.88 -81.98 58.92
C PRO A 13 18.06 -81.83 60.44
N GLY A 14 18.31 -80.60 60.91
CA GLY A 14 18.54 -80.28 62.33
C GLY A 14 19.97 -79.89 62.68
N THR A 15 20.97 -80.20 61.86
CA THR A 15 22.37 -79.77 62.03
C THR A 15 22.74 -78.54 61.19
N SER A 16 21.75 -77.90 60.54
CA SER A 16 21.91 -76.67 59.77
C SER A 16 21.36 -75.45 60.53
N PHE A 17 22.21 -74.46 60.80
CA PHE A 17 21.78 -73.21 61.44
C PHE A 17 21.45 -72.16 60.38
N LYS A 18 20.24 -71.57 60.45
CA LYS A 18 19.85 -70.43 59.59
C LYS A 18 20.29 -69.13 60.26
N ASP A 19 21.04 -68.30 59.54
CA ASP A 19 21.42 -66.97 60.01
C ASP A 19 20.23 -66.00 59.87
N SER A 20 19.63 -65.61 61.01
CA SER A 20 18.48 -64.69 61.06
C SER A 20 18.86 -63.22 60.86
N THR A 21 20.16 -62.89 60.82
CA THR A 21 20.63 -61.51 60.63
C THR A 21 20.80 -61.12 59.17
N LYS A 22 20.67 -62.08 58.25
CA LYS A 22 20.85 -61.84 56.81
C LYS A 22 19.66 -61.09 56.21
N THR A 23 19.92 -59.92 55.65
CA THR A 23 18.89 -59.04 55.05
C THR A 23 18.92 -59.01 53.52
N ALA A 24 20.03 -59.41 52.88
CA ALA A 24 20.19 -59.41 51.43
C ALA A 24 20.13 -60.83 50.84
N PHE A 25 19.20 -61.07 49.90
CA PHE A 25 18.97 -62.37 49.26
C PHE A 25 19.04 -62.33 47.72
N HIS A 26 19.65 -61.28 47.15
CA HIS A 26 19.78 -61.13 45.71
C HIS A 26 20.68 -62.21 45.10
N ARG A 27 20.31 -62.73 43.93
CA ARG A 27 21.09 -63.75 43.20
C ARG A 27 22.02 -63.08 42.19
N SER A 28 23.24 -63.59 42.06
CA SER A 28 24.17 -63.17 41.00
C SER A 28 23.67 -63.66 39.63
N GLN A 29 23.69 -62.80 38.62
CA GLN A 29 23.29 -63.15 37.25
C GLN A 29 24.40 -63.96 36.57
N THR A 30 24.30 -65.29 36.65
CA THR A 30 25.25 -66.23 36.05
C THR A 30 24.87 -66.64 34.63
N LEU A 31 23.62 -66.41 34.22
CA LEU A 31 23.09 -66.76 32.90
C LEU A 31 22.62 -65.49 32.21
N GLY A 32 23.04 -65.25 30.96
CA GLY A 32 22.62 -64.09 30.19
C GLY A 32 22.81 -64.27 28.69
N TYR A 33 22.25 -63.38 27.89
CA TYR A 33 22.41 -63.38 26.43
C TYR A 33 23.26 -62.20 25.99
N ARG A 34 24.20 -62.42 25.05
CA ARG A 34 24.94 -61.35 24.38
C ARG A 34 24.98 -61.63 22.88
N ASN A 35 24.49 -60.67 22.09
CA ASN A 35 24.43 -60.77 20.62
C ASN A 35 23.74 -62.06 20.12
N GLY A 36 22.65 -62.48 20.78
CA GLY A 36 21.84 -63.64 20.37
C GLY A 36 22.30 -65.00 20.93
N TYR A 37 23.46 -65.09 21.59
CA TYR A 37 23.98 -66.34 22.14
C TYR A 37 23.85 -66.38 23.67
N ALA A 38 23.49 -67.55 24.22
CA ALA A 38 23.42 -67.79 25.66
C ALA A 38 24.84 -67.95 26.23
N ILE A 39 25.18 -67.13 27.23
CA ILE A 39 26.48 -67.12 27.91
C ILE A 39 26.27 -67.51 29.37
N VAL A 40 27.05 -68.50 29.81
CA VAL A 40 27.11 -68.94 31.21
C VAL A 40 28.38 -68.38 31.86
N ARG A 41 28.23 -67.62 32.94
CA ARG A 41 29.32 -67.11 33.79
C ARG A 41 29.31 -67.86 35.12
N ARG A 42 30.48 -68.25 35.61
CA ARG A 42 30.60 -68.85 36.96
C ARG A 42 30.33 -67.78 38.03
N PRO A 43 29.52 -68.06 39.06
CA PRO A 43 29.28 -67.12 40.13
C PRO A 43 30.58 -66.89 40.92
N THR A 44 30.97 -65.62 41.07
CA THR A 44 32.09 -65.20 41.92
C THR A 44 31.67 -64.97 43.36
N VAL A 45 30.40 -64.64 43.59
CA VAL A 45 29.78 -64.45 44.90
C VAL A 45 28.46 -65.22 45.01
N GLY A 46 28.16 -65.64 46.23
CA GLY A 46 26.95 -66.36 46.61
C GLY A 46 25.75 -65.42 46.76
N ILE A 47 24.63 -66.00 47.21
CA ILE A 47 23.37 -65.28 47.36
C ILE A 47 23.54 -64.18 48.41
N GLY A 48 23.15 -62.95 48.09
CA GLY A 48 23.29 -61.80 48.98
C GLY A 48 24.67 -61.18 49.04
N GLY A 49 25.61 -61.62 48.18
CA GLY A 49 26.99 -61.12 48.15
C GLY A 49 27.98 -61.91 49.02
N ASP A 50 27.57 -63.04 49.59
CA ASP A 50 28.45 -63.87 50.43
C ASP A 50 29.64 -64.42 49.63
N ARG A 51 30.82 -64.50 50.24
CA ARG A 51 32.01 -65.06 49.60
C ARG A 51 31.83 -66.57 49.41
N LEU A 52 31.88 -67.05 48.16
CA LEU A 52 31.87 -68.48 47.86
C LEU A 52 33.21 -69.09 48.31
N GLN A 53 33.16 -70.25 48.97
CA GLN A 53 34.35 -71.06 49.20
C GLN A 53 34.73 -71.73 47.86
N PHE A 54 35.75 -71.20 47.20
CA PHE A 54 36.23 -71.70 45.92
C PHE A 54 37.45 -72.60 46.17
N ASN A 55 37.32 -73.91 45.93
CA ASN A 55 38.45 -74.85 45.92
C ASN A 55 39.17 -74.77 44.56
N GLN A 56 39.73 -73.61 44.22
CA GLN A 56 40.75 -73.55 43.17
C GLN A 56 42.11 -73.49 43.85
N LEU A 57 42.87 -74.57 43.69
CA LEU A 57 44.28 -74.60 44.08
C LEU A 57 45.00 -73.47 43.33
N SER A 58 45.80 -72.71 44.06
CA SER A 58 46.68 -71.70 43.51
C SER A 58 47.69 -72.34 42.55
N GLN A 59 48.22 -71.56 41.61
CA GLN A 59 49.20 -72.04 40.63
C GLN A 59 50.43 -72.65 41.31
N THR A 60 50.80 -72.10 42.47
CA THR A 60 51.83 -72.60 43.38
C THR A 60 51.49 -73.97 44.00
N GLU A 61 50.24 -74.21 44.39
CA GLU A 61 49.80 -75.51 44.91
C GLU A 61 49.66 -76.57 43.82
N LEU A 62 49.33 -76.15 42.58
CA LEU A 62 49.35 -77.00 41.38
C LEU A 62 50.78 -77.42 41.00
N ASP A 63 51.73 -76.50 41.09
CA ASP A 63 53.15 -76.78 40.82
C ASP A 63 53.79 -77.67 41.91
N GLU A 64 53.37 -77.56 43.17
CA GLU A 64 53.74 -78.50 44.25
C GLU A 64 53.15 -79.91 44.06
N LEU A 65 51.98 -80.03 43.45
CA LEU A 65 51.38 -81.31 43.08
C LEU A 65 52.03 -81.92 41.84
N ALA A 66 52.44 -81.11 40.87
CA ALA A 66 53.12 -81.54 39.65
C ALA A 66 54.58 -81.96 39.88
N SER A 67 55.23 -81.42 40.92
CA SER A 67 56.63 -81.73 41.29
C SER A 67 56.81 -83.04 42.07
N LYS A 68 55.72 -83.68 42.52
CA LYS A 68 55.76 -85.08 42.97
C LYS A 68 55.83 -86.01 41.76
N ALA A 69 57.05 -86.39 41.40
CA ALA A 69 57.44 -87.26 40.28
C ALA A 69 56.32 -88.23 39.79
N PRO A 70 55.67 -87.97 38.63
CA PRO A 70 54.56 -88.79 38.11
C PRO A 70 55.03 -90.09 37.42
N VAL A 71 56.31 -90.45 37.53
CA VAL A 71 56.91 -91.61 36.84
C VAL A 71 56.54 -92.94 37.51
N LEU A 72 56.25 -92.93 38.82
CA LEU A 72 55.91 -94.15 39.57
C LEU A 72 54.42 -94.53 39.52
N THR A 73 53.53 -93.69 38.97
CA THR A 73 52.08 -93.96 38.94
C THR A 73 51.49 -94.07 37.54
N TYR A 74 52.09 -93.42 36.51
CA TYR A 74 51.50 -93.39 35.14
C TYR A 74 52.44 -93.78 33.99
N GLY A 75 53.68 -94.23 34.27
CA GLY A 75 54.63 -94.70 33.25
C GLY A 75 55.27 -93.58 32.41
N GLN A 76 56.18 -93.94 31.49
CA GLN A 76 56.86 -92.96 30.63
C GLN A 76 55.88 -92.28 29.65
N PRO A 77 55.97 -90.96 29.46
CA PRO A 77 55.11 -90.25 28.51
C PRO A 77 55.36 -90.76 27.09
N LYS A 78 54.28 -91.17 26.43
CA LYS A 78 54.29 -91.62 25.02
C LYS A 78 54.85 -90.49 24.16
N GLN A 79 55.90 -90.77 23.36
CA GLN A 79 56.43 -89.79 22.40
C GLN A 79 55.28 -89.30 21.50
N ALA A 80 55.18 -87.98 21.35
CA ALA A 80 54.20 -87.38 20.46
C ALA A 80 54.39 -87.95 19.05
N PRO A 81 53.31 -88.33 18.34
CA PRO A 81 53.42 -88.78 16.96
C PRO A 81 54.11 -87.69 16.12
N PRO A 82 54.95 -88.07 15.12
CA PRO A 82 55.52 -87.10 14.20
C PRO A 82 54.40 -86.34 13.51
N ALA A 83 54.56 -85.03 13.36
CA ALA A 83 53.55 -84.19 12.71
C ALA A 83 53.32 -84.66 11.27
N ASP A 84 52.05 -84.79 10.88
CA ASP A 84 51.69 -85.16 9.51
C ASP A 84 52.24 -84.10 8.53
N PHE A 85 52.88 -84.56 7.44
CA PHE A 85 53.37 -83.68 6.40
C PHE A 85 52.19 -83.06 5.64
N VAL A 86 51.98 -81.76 5.81
CA VAL A 86 50.96 -81.00 5.09
C VAL A 86 51.62 -80.31 3.89
N PRO A 87 51.21 -80.61 2.64
CA PRO A 87 51.72 -79.93 1.45
C PRO A 87 51.47 -78.41 1.49
N ALA A 88 52.36 -77.62 0.87
CA ALA A 88 52.30 -76.15 0.89
C ALA A 88 50.95 -75.59 0.40
N HIS A 89 50.40 -76.13 -0.69
CA HIS A 89 49.09 -75.70 -1.22
C HIS A 89 47.93 -75.93 -0.24
N VAL A 90 48.03 -76.93 0.65
CA VAL A 90 47.03 -77.18 1.71
C VAL A 90 47.31 -76.31 2.93
N ALA A 91 48.57 -76.18 3.33
CA ALA A 91 48.98 -75.39 4.50
C ALA A 91 48.72 -73.88 4.32
N PHE A 92 48.81 -73.40 3.08
CA PHE A 92 48.66 -72.00 2.71
C PHE A 92 47.40 -71.68 1.90
N ASP A 93 46.44 -72.62 1.81
CA ASP A 93 45.16 -72.36 1.17
C ASP A 93 44.51 -71.09 1.75
N LYS A 94 44.06 -70.20 0.85
CA LYS A 94 43.43 -68.89 1.14
C LYS A 94 44.28 -67.91 1.96
N LYS A 95 45.55 -68.20 2.24
CA LYS A 95 46.47 -67.25 2.89
C LYS A 95 47.09 -66.36 1.81
N VAL A 96 46.72 -65.08 1.82
CA VAL A 96 47.15 -64.10 0.81
C VAL A 96 47.78 -62.92 1.53
N LEU A 97 48.96 -62.52 1.08
CA LEU A 97 49.59 -61.30 1.55
C LEU A 97 49.10 -60.12 0.72
N LYS A 98 48.59 -59.08 1.37
CA LYS A 98 48.19 -57.81 0.78
C LYS A 98 49.17 -56.69 1.15
N PHE A 99 49.67 -55.99 0.14
CA PHE A 99 50.48 -54.78 0.26
C PHE A 99 49.78 -53.60 -0.41
N ASP A 100 49.82 -52.44 0.23
CA ASP A 100 49.34 -51.18 -0.33
C ASP A 100 50.51 -50.44 -0.97
N ALA A 101 50.36 -50.05 -2.24
CA ALA A 101 51.43 -49.51 -3.06
C ALA A 101 50.93 -48.39 -3.98
N TYR A 102 51.84 -47.66 -4.61
CA TYR A 102 51.51 -46.75 -5.70
C TYR A 102 52.58 -46.77 -6.79
N PHE A 103 52.23 -46.27 -7.97
CA PHE A 103 53.18 -45.93 -9.01
C PHE A 103 52.84 -44.56 -9.61
N GLN A 104 53.85 -43.85 -10.09
CA GLN A 104 53.69 -42.59 -10.80
C GLN A 104 53.52 -42.85 -12.29
N GLU A 105 52.54 -42.19 -12.91
CA GLU A 105 52.29 -42.22 -14.35
C GLU A 105 52.42 -40.79 -14.90
N ASP A 106 53.32 -40.57 -15.85
CA ASP A 106 53.56 -39.26 -16.44
C ASP A 106 52.47 -38.89 -17.47
N VAL A 107 52.01 -37.63 -17.44
CA VAL A 107 50.89 -37.12 -18.25
C VAL A 107 51.37 -35.92 -19.08
N PRO A 108 51.87 -36.13 -20.31
CA PRO A 108 52.60 -35.10 -21.04
C PRO A 108 51.73 -33.98 -21.64
N MET A 109 50.39 -34.12 -21.70
CA MET A 109 49.51 -33.20 -22.47
C MET A 109 48.28 -32.69 -21.68
N SER A 110 48.31 -32.68 -20.35
CA SER A 110 47.21 -32.11 -19.54
C SER A 110 47.53 -30.68 -19.11
N THR A 111 46.53 -29.80 -19.16
CA THR A 111 46.61 -28.43 -18.61
C THR A 111 46.54 -28.42 -17.08
N GLU A 112 45.98 -29.47 -16.49
CA GLU A 112 45.67 -29.55 -15.06
C GLU A 112 46.76 -30.30 -14.27
N GLU A 113 47.42 -31.30 -14.87
CA GLU A 113 48.42 -32.15 -14.20
C GLU A 113 49.61 -32.51 -15.11
N ARG A 114 50.79 -32.76 -14.52
CA ARG A 114 52.00 -33.22 -15.25
C ARG A 114 52.31 -34.70 -15.05
N TYR A 115 51.95 -35.23 -13.89
CA TYR A 115 52.02 -36.63 -13.51
C TYR A 115 50.84 -36.91 -12.59
N ARG A 116 50.42 -38.18 -12.52
CA ARG A 116 49.39 -38.64 -11.60
C ARG A 116 49.90 -39.83 -10.79
N ILE A 117 49.38 -39.98 -9.59
CA ILE A 117 49.74 -41.08 -8.69
C ILE A 117 48.61 -42.10 -8.65
N ARG A 118 48.88 -43.34 -9.05
CA ARG A 118 47.89 -44.43 -9.04
C ARG A 118 48.15 -45.37 -7.90
N GLN A 119 47.19 -45.42 -6.98
CA GLN A 119 47.21 -46.30 -5.82
C GLN A 119 46.82 -47.71 -6.25
N VAL A 120 47.52 -48.73 -5.78
CA VAL A 120 47.27 -50.13 -6.13
C VAL A 120 47.48 -51.04 -4.93
N ASN A 121 46.75 -52.14 -4.89
CA ASN A 121 46.92 -53.21 -3.93
C ASN A 121 47.60 -54.39 -4.62
N ILE A 122 48.72 -54.84 -4.05
CA ILE A 122 49.45 -56.02 -4.51
C ILE A 122 49.08 -57.20 -3.62
N TYR A 123 48.56 -58.25 -4.23
CA TYR A 123 48.23 -59.51 -3.56
C TYR A 123 49.24 -60.58 -3.94
N TYR A 124 49.82 -61.24 -2.96
CA TYR A 124 50.73 -62.38 -3.11
C TYR A 124 50.07 -63.62 -2.51
N TYR A 125 49.87 -64.66 -3.31
CA TYR A 125 49.21 -65.89 -2.89
C TYR A 125 50.27 -66.89 -2.42
N LEU A 126 50.24 -67.26 -1.13
CA LEU A 126 51.23 -68.17 -0.53
C LEU A 126 51.07 -69.63 -0.99
N GLU A 127 49.94 -69.96 -1.61
CA GLU A 127 49.62 -71.29 -2.13
C GLU A 127 50.53 -71.70 -3.30
N ASP A 128 50.81 -70.75 -4.21
CA ASP A 128 51.45 -71.01 -5.52
C ASP A 128 52.49 -69.96 -5.94
N ASP A 129 52.89 -69.08 -5.01
CA ASP A 129 53.83 -67.96 -5.23
C ASP A 129 53.41 -67.02 -6.37
N SER A 130 52.10 -66.91 -6.62
CA SER A 130 51.55 -66.01 -7.64
C SER A 130 51.25 -64.62 -7.08
N MET A 131 51.20 -63.63 -7.95
CA MET A 131 50.91 -62.24 -7.61
C MET A 131 49.82 -61.66 -8.51
N SER A 132 49.02 -60.76 -7.96
CA SER A 132 48.07 -59.93 -8.73
C SER A 132 48.09 -58.50 -8.22
N VAL A 133 47.95 -57.54 -9.13
CA VAL A 133 47.93 -56.10 -8.80
C VAL A 133 46.58 -55.54 -9.19
N ILE A 134 45.90 -54.92 -8.23
CA ILE A 134 44.53 -54.43 -8.38
C ILE A 134 44.48 -52.98 -7.92
N GLU A 135 44.05 -52.10 -8.81
CA GLU A 135 43.72 -50.72 -8.49
C GLU A 135 42.32 -50.64 -7.90
N PRO A 136 42.14 -50.03 -6.72
CA PRO A 136 40.82 -49.83 -6.13
C PRO A 136 39.99 -48.89 -7.00
N VAL A 137 38.67 -49.13 -7.04
CA VAL A 137 37.74 -48.28 -7.78
C VAL A 137 37.50 -46.99 -7.00
N VAL A 138 37.73 -45.85 -7.64
CA VAL A 138 37.56 -44.50 -7.08
C VAL A 138 36.53 -43.75 -7.92
N GLU A 139 35.49 -43.24 -7.26
CA GLU A 139 34.43 -42.46 -7.92
C GLU A 139 35.03 -41.24 -8.65
N ASN A 140 34.52 -40.96 -9.85
CA ASN A 140 34.94 -39.82 -10.68
C ASN A 140 36.43 -39.81 -11.11
N SER A 141 37.14 -40.95 -11.04
CA SER A 141 38.53 -41.05 -11.51
C SER A 141 38.67 -40.88 -13.04
N GLY A 142 37.66 -41.31 -13.82
CA GLY A 142 37.66 -41.19 -15.28
C GLY A 142 38.62 -42.13 -16.02
N ILE A 143 39.36 -42.97 -15.30
CA ILE A 143 40.31 -43.96 -15.83
C ILE A 143 39.72 -45.37 -15.63
N PRO A 144 39.92 -46.34 -16.55
CA PRO A 144 39.57 -47.73 -16.30
C PRO A 144 40.39 -48.28 -15.13
N GLN A 145 39.69 -48.65 -14.05
CA GLN A 145 40.26 -49.18 -12.80
C GLN A 145 39.93 -50.68 -12.63
N GLY A 146 40.60 -51.33 -11.66
CA GLY A 146 40.39 -52.74 -11.33
C GLY A 146 41.67 -53.57 -11.45
N LYS A 147 41.56 -54.79 -12.00
CA LYS A 147 42.71 -55.72 -12.10
C LYS A 147 43.74 -55.22 -13.13
N LEU A 148 44.81 -54.59 -12.65
CA LEU A 148 45.93 -54.13 -13.47
C LEU A 148 46.79 -55.28 -13.95
N ILE A 149 47.05 -56.26 -13.07
CA ILE A 149 47.81 -57.48 -13.37
C ILE A 149 47.03 -58.69 -12.85
N LYS A 150 46.72 -59.64 -13.74
CA LYS A 150 46.03 -60.88 -13.38
C LYS A 150 46.94 -61.79 -12.54
N ARG A 151 46.34 -62.69 -11.74
CA ARG A 151 47.07 -63.67 -10.90
C ARG A 151 47.98 -64.53 -11.76
N GLN A 152 49.28 -64.38 -11.57
CA GLN A 152 50.33 -65.18 -12.23
C GLN A 152 51.64 -65.08 -11.46
N ARG A 153 52.59 -65.97 -11.71
CA ARG A 153 53.93 -65.87 -11.13
C ARG A 153 54.71 -64.79 -11.88
N LEU A 154 55.09 -63.73 -11.18
CA LEU A 154 55.77 -62.59 -11.79
C LEU A 154 57.28 -62.79 -11.77
N ALA A 155 57.92 -62.63 -12.93
CA ALA A 155 59.37 -62.65 -13.04
C ALA A 155 59.97 -61.36 -12.45
N LYS A 156 61.00 -61.54 -11.62
CA LYS A 156 61.80 -60.47 -11.00
C LYS A 156 62.90 -59.98 -11.93
N ASN A 157 63.56 -60.89 -12.65
CA ASN A 157 64.68 -60.63 -13.53
C ASN A 157 64.54 -61.39 -14.86
N ASP A 158 65.30 -60.98 -15.88
CA ASP A 158 65.39 -61.65 -17.20
C ASP A 158 65.91 -63.10 -17.14
N ARG A 159 66.45 -63.52 -15.98
CA ARG A 159 66.93 -64.89 -15.70
C ARG A 159 65.81 -65.89 -15.39
N GLY A 160 64.56 -65.43 -15.28
CA GLY A 160 63.41 -66.29 -14.96
C GLY A 160 63.18 -66.51 -13.45
N ASP A 161 63.90 -65.80 -12.58
CA ASP A 161 63.63 -65.79 -11.15
C ASP A 161 62.27 -65.12 -10.88
N HIS A 162 61.46 -65.70 -10.01
CA HIS A 162 60.15 -65.15 -9.65
C HIS A 162 60.22 -64.35 -8.36
N TYR A 163 59.31 -63.38 -8.21
CA TYR A 163 59.14 -62.69 -6.94
C TYR A 163 58.74 -63.66 -5.84
N HIS A 164 59.49 -63.63 -4.74
CA HIS A 164 59.15 -64.37 -3.53
C HIS A 164 58.62 -63.39 -2.47
N TRP A 165 57.80 -63.85 -1.52
CA TRP A 165 57.32 -62.99 -0.43
C TRP A 165 58.46 -62.39 0.42
N LYS A 166 59.65 -63.00 0.37
CA LYS A 166 60.89 -62.51 1.00
C LYS A 166 61.44 -61.24 0.35
N ASP A 167 61.09 -60.98 -0.92
CA ASP A 167 61.50 -59.79 -1.66
C ASP A 167 60.60 -58.58 -1.42
N LEU A 168 59.48 -58.78 -0.70
CA LEU A 168 58.45 -57.76 -0.48
C LEU A 168 58.55 -57.24 0.95
N ASN A 169 58.90 -55.96 1.10
CA ASN A 169 58.90 -55.24 2.37
C ASN A 169 58.38 -53.80 2.14
N ARG A 170 57.95 -53.12 3.20
CA ARG A 170 57.55 -51.71 3.18
C ARG A 170 58.74 -50.85 2.74
N GLY A 171 58.50 -49.79 1.97
CA GLY A 171 59.54 -48.91 1.45
C GLY A 171 60.46 -49.53 0.39
N ILE A 172 60.08 -50.66 -0.23
CA ILE A 172 60.81 -51.26 -1.36
C ILE A 172 60.12 -50.91 -2.68
N ASN A 173 60.92 -50.70 -3.72
CA ASN A 173 60.47 -50.54 -5.10
C ASN A 173 60.50 -51.88 -5.81
N ILE A 174 59.37 -52.31 -6.37
CA ILE A 174 59.29 -53.51 -7.20
C ILE A 174 58.98 -53.13 -8.65
N THR A 175 59.65 -53.77 -9.61
CA THR A 175 59.51 -53.48 -11.03
C THR A 175 58.79 -54.64 -11.73
N ILE A 176 57.55 -54.41 -12.15
CA ILE A 176 56.75 -55.44 -12.82
C ILE A 176 56.32 -54.89 -14.18
N TYR A 177 56.64 -55.60 -15.27
CA TYR A 177 56.32 -55.22 -16.65
C TYR A 177 56.67 -53.76 -17.00
N GLY A 178 57.86 -53.30 -16.59
CA GLY A 178 58.35 -51.96 -16.88
C GLY A 178 57.73 -50.84 -16.03
N ARG A 179 56.89 -51.16 -15.04
CA ARG A 179 56.36 -50.20 -14.06
C ARG A 179 56.97 -50.44 -12.69
N THR A 180 57.38 -49.37 -12.03
CA THR A 180 57.96 -49.42 -10.68
C THR A 180 56.90 -49.05 -9.65
N PHE A 181 56.56 -50.00 -8.78
CA PHE A 181 55.62 -49.83 -7.68
C PHE A 181 56.38 -49.62 -6.37
N ARG A 182 56.01 -48.57 -5.64
CA ARG A 182 56.50 -48.31 -4.28
C ARG A 182 55.55 -48.99 -3.29
N ILE A 183 56.04 -49.96 -2.53
CA ILE A 183 55.27 -50.55 -1.42
C ILE A 183 55.31 -49.57 -0.24
N VAL A 184 54.15 -49.14 0.23
CA VAL A 184 54.01 -48.13 1.27
C VAL A 184 53.68 -48.76 2.60
N ASP A 185 52.66 -49.63 2.61
CA ASP A 185 52.16 -50.29 3.80
C ASP A 185 51.70 -51.71 3.49
N CYS A 186 51.37 -52.49 4.52
CA CYS A 186 50.88 -53.84 4.36
C CYS A 186 49.78 -54.18 5.38
N ASP A 187 48.92 -55.12 5.02
CA ASP A 187 47.78 -55.50 5.86
C ASP A 187 48.22 -56.17 7.17
N GLN A 188 47.40 -56.11 8.23
CA GLN A 188 47.74 -56.63 9.55
C GLN A 188 48.12 -58.11 9.52
N PHE A 189 47.42 -58.92 8.70
CA PHE A 189 47.77 -60.32 8.52
C PHE A 189 49.19 -60.50 7.95
N THR A 190 49.54 -59.69 6.96
CA THR A 190 50.87 -59.76 6.34
C THR A 190 51.97 -59.34 7.27
N GLN A 191 51.68 -58.34 8.10
CA GLN A 191 52.62 -57.88 9.11
C GLN A 191 52.99 -59.03 10.06
N VAL A 192 51.97 -59.65 10.66
CA VAL A 192 52.15 -60.78 11.57
C VAL A 192 52.81 -61.97 10.87
N PHE A 193 52.44 -62.25 9.62
CA PHE A 193 53.04 -63.34 8.86
C PHE A 193 54.54 -63.11 8.62
N LEU A 194 54.94 -61.95 8.11
CA LEU A 194 56.33 -61.63 7.80
C LEU A 194 57.19 -61.59 9.07
N GLU A 195 56.68 -61.01 10.15
CA GLU A 195 57.32 -61.03 11.47
C GLU A 195 57.48 -62.48 11.99
N SER A 196 56.46 -63.33 11.84
CA SER A 196 56.53 -64.75 12.24
C SER A 196 57.56 -65.56 11.45
N GLN A 197 57.84 -65.15 10.21
CA GLN A 197 58.84 -65.77 9.34
C GLN A 197 60.24 -65.15 9.52
N GLY A 198 60.40 -64.22 10.47
CA GLY A 198 61.69 -63.58 10.80
C GLY A 198 62.08 -62.42 9.89
N ILE A 199 61.15 -61.82 9.14
CA ILE A 199 61.39 -60.60 8.37
C ILE A 199 61.02 -59.40 9.23
N GLU A 200 62.00 -58.54 9.49
CA GLU A 200 61.78 -57.23 10.12
C GLU A 200 61.19 -56.26 9.10
N LEU A 201 60.00 -55.76 9.40
CA LEU A 201 59.30 -54.82 8.52
C LEU A 201 59.82 -53.40 8.72
N ASN A 202 60.03 -52.71 7.59
CA ASN A 202 60.36 -51.29 7.63
C ASN A 202 59.19 -50.46 8.20
N PRO A 203 59.46 -49.24 8.71
CA PRO A 203 58.39 -48.35 9.15
C PRO A 203 57.42 -48.06 7.99
N PRO A 204 56.10 -47.99 8.25
CA PRO A 204 55.11 -47.71 7.22
C PRO A 204 55.30 -46.30 6.66
N GLU A 205 55.27 -46.18 5.33
CA GLU A 205 55.33 -44.88 4.65
C GLU A 205 53.91 -44.28 4.54
N LYS A 206 53.81 -42.96 4.32
CA LYS A 206 52.52 -42.34 4.02
C LYS A 206 52.24 -42.46 2.52
N MET A 207 51.01 -42.85 2.18
CA MET A 207 50.55 -42.84 0.79
C MET A 207 50.64 -41.41 0.24
N VAL A 208 51.31 -41.25 -0.90
CA VAL A 208 51.47 -39.93 -1.53
C VAL A 208 50.13 -39.48 -2.09
N LEU A 209 49.77 -38.23 -1.81
CA LEU A 209 48.54 -37.61 -2.31
C LEU A 209 48.81 -37.04 -3.70
N ASP A 210 47.90 -37.37 -4.62
CA ASP A 210 47.94 -36.87 -5.98
C ASP A 210 47.54 -35.38 -6.01
N PRO A 211 48.39 -34.46 -6.52
CA PRO A 211 48.11 -33.03 -6.57
C PRO A 211 46.77 -32.70 -7.24
N TYR A 212 46.42 -33.46 -8.28
CA TYR A 212 45.17 -33.28 -9.01
C TYR A 212 43.94 -33.62 -8.14
N THR A 213 44.01 -34.74 -7.44
CA THR A 213 42.97 -35.17 -6.50
C THR A 213 42.78 -34.19 -5.33
N GLU A 214 43.85 -33.54 -4.85
CA GLU A 214 43.75 -32.51 -3.80
C GLU A 214 43.08 -31.22 -4.28
N LEU A 215 43.38 -30.77 -5.50
CA LEU A 215 42.75 -29.57 -6.08
C LEU A 215 41.22 -29.74 -6.19
N ARG A 216 40.75 -30.96 -6.49
CA ARG A 216 39.31 -31.28 -6.58
C ARG A 216 38.61 -31.44 -5.23
N LYS A 217 39.34 -31.65 -4.14
CA LYS A 217 38.77 -31.75 -2.78
C LYS A 217 38.35 -30.40 -2.19
N GLN A 218 38.59 -29.28 -2.88
CA GLN A 218 38.07 -27.99 -2.44
C GLN A 218 36.56 -28.09 -2.21
N PRO A 219 36.06 -27.62 -1.06
CA PRO A 219 34.66 -27.80 -0.71
C PRO A 219 33.78 -27.17 -1.78
N LEU A 220 32.64 -27.84 -2.09
CA LEU A 220 31.54 -27.21 -2.81
C LEU A 220 31.31 -25.84 -2.20
N ARG A 221 31.35 -24.78 -3.03
CA ARG A 221 31.02 -23.42 -2.60
C ARG A 221 29.64 -23.46 -1.95
N LYS A 222 29.59 -23.50 -0.62
CA LYS A 222 28.37 -23.27 0.14
C LYS A 222 28.15 -21.78 0.10
N TYR A 223 27.24 -21.34 -0.75
CA TYR A 223 26.71 -19.99 -0.70
C TYR A 223 25.89 -19.88 0.59
N VAL A 224 26.55 -19.47 1.67
CA VAL A 224 25.84 -18.95 2.83
C VAL A 224 25.38 -17.56 2.42
N THR A 225 24.08 -17.41 2.18
CA THR A 225 23.47 -16.11 1.93
C THR A 225 23.71 -15.24 3.17
N PRO A 226 24.43 -14.10 3.06
CA PRO A 226 24.61 -13.21 4.19
C PRO A 226 23.25 -12.71 4.68
N SER A 227 23.02 -12.80 5.99
CA SER A 227 21.81 -12.34 6.66
C SER A 227 21.85 -10.82 6.83
N ASP A 228 21.61 -10.08 5.76
CA ASP A 228 21.32 -8.65 5.81
C ASP A 228 19.99 -8.43 5.10
N PHE A 229 18.90 -8.38 5.88
CA PHE A 229 17.53 -8.14 5.45
C PHE A 229 16.90 -9.24 4.56
N ASP A 230 15.90 -9.94 5.11
CA ASP A 230 15.12 -10.91 4.34
C ASP A 230 14.15 -10.17 3.40
N GLN A 231 14.56 -9.98 2.15
CA GLN A 231 13.73 -9.40 1.08
C GLN A 231 12.39 -10.14 0.97
N LEU A 232 12.38 -11.47 1.19
CA LEU A 232 11.16 -12.26 1.17
C LEU A 232 10.25 -11.89 2.33
N LYS A 233 10.79 -11.63 3.52
CA LYS A 233 9.99 -11.15 4.66
C LYS A 233 9.35 -9.80 4.38
N GLN A 234 10.07 -8.85 3.78
CA GLN A 234 9.50 -7.54 3.42
C GLN A 234 8.38 -7.72 2.40
N PHE A 235 8.62 -8.54 1.37
CA PHE A 235 7.61 -8.90 0.38
C PHE A 235 6.36 -9.51 1.02
N LEU A 236 6.51 -10.53 1.87
CA LEU A 236 5.39 -11.22 2.50
C LEU A 236 4.60 -10.33 3.47
N THR A 237 5.27 -9.40 4.15
CA THR A 237 4.64 -8.51 5.13
C THR A 237 3.83 -7.41 4.46
N PHE A 238 4.36 -6.86 3.37
CA PHE A 238 3.83 -5.67 2.70
C PHE A 238 3.29 -5.95 1.30
N ASP A 239 3.05 -7.23 0.95
CA ASP A 239 2.47 -7.61 -0.33
C ASP A 239 1.16 -6.85 -0.56
N LYS A 240 1.00 -6.29 -1.77
CA LYS A 240 -0.14 -5.46 -2.19
C LYS A 240 -0.38 -4.18 -1.39
N GLN A 241 0.50 -3.82 -0.46
CA GLN A 241 0.41 -2.54 0.26
C GLN A 241 1.16 -1.46 -0.51
N VAL A 242 0.41 -0.52 -1.07
CA VAL A 242 0.95 0.58 -1.88
C VAL A 242 0.48 1.89 -1.28
N LEU A 243 1.42 2.80 -1.06
CA LEU A 243 1.10 4.15 -0.65
C LEU A 243 0.82 5.00 -1.89
N ARG A 244 -0.37 5.61 -1.95
CA ARG A 244 -0.79 6.48 -3.04
C ARG A 244 -0.86 7.94 -2.58
N PHE A 245 -0.13 8.79 -3.30
CA PHE A 245 -0.11 10.24 -3.12
C PHE A 245 -0.61 10.94 -4.38
N TYR A 246 -1.30 12.06 -4.18
CA TYR A 246 -1.70 12.95 -5.24
C TYR A 246 -0.77 14.15 -5.26
N ALA A 247 -0.16 14.38 -6.41
CA ALA A 247 0.83 15.43 -6.59
C ALA A 247 0.51 16.31 -7.79
N ILE A 248 1.02 17.52 -7.76
CA ILE A 248 1.03 18.45 -8.88
C ILE A 248 2.47 18.75 -9.24
N TRP A 249 2.77 18.74 -10.54
CA TRP A 249 4.00 19.30 -11.05
C TRP A 249 3.65 20.62 -11.72
N ASP A 250 4.13 21.70 -11.14
CA ASP A 250 3.97 23.03 -11.71
C ASP A 250 5.18 23.37 -12.57
N ASP A 251 4.99 23.41 -13.88
CA ASP A 251 6.01 23.76 -14.87
C ASP A 251 5.73 25.11 -15.52
N THR A 252 4.77 25.92 -15.01
CA THR A 252 4.29 27.15 -15.66
C THR A 252 5.35 28.22 -15.91
N ASP A 253 6.49 28.12 -15.24
CA ASP A 253 7.64 29.02 -15.47
C ASP A 253 8.33 28.75 -16.82
N SER A 254 8.11 27.57 -17.41
CA SER A 254 8.62 27.18 -18.73
C SER A 254 7.75 27.77 -19.85
N MET A 255 8.33 28.05 -21.03
CA MET A 255 7.63 28.73 -22.14
C MET A 255 6.34 28.03 -22.63
N TYR A 256 6.28 26.71 -22.51
CA TYR A 256 5.11 25.88 -22.83
C TYR A 256 4.69 25.04 -21.61
N GLY A 257 5.02 25.57 -20.43
CA GLY A 257 4.83 24.94 -19.15
C GLY A 257 3.38 24.90 -18.74
N GLU A 258 2.96 23.77 -18.20
CA GLU A 258 1.60 23.59 -17.69
C GLU A 258 1.64 22.99 -16.29
N CYS A 259 0.66 23.35 -15.48
CA CYS A 259 0.45 22.77 -14.16
C CYS A 259 -0.31 21.45 -14.31
N ARG A 260 0.31 20.34 -13.91
CA ARG A 260 -0.16 18.98 -14.23
C ARG A 260 -0.36 18.15 -12.99
N THR A 261 -1.38 17.30 -12.98
CA THR A 261 -1.68 16.38 -11.87
C THR A 261 -1.09 14.99 -12.12
N TYR A 262 -0.54 14.40 -11.06
CA TYR A 262 0.15 13.13 -11.07
C TYR A 262 -0.25 12.28 -9.85
N ILE A 263 -0.20 10.97 -10.01
CA ILE A 263 -0.36 10.02 -8.90
C ILE A 263 0.99 9.35 -8.67
N ILE A 264 1.50 9.45 -7.44
CA ILE A 264 2.73 8.80 -7.02
C ILE A 264 2.37 7.55 -6.22
N HIS A 265 2.88 6.40 -6.65
CA HIS A 265 2.78 5.14 -5.93
C HIS A 265 4.13 4.78 -5.31
N TYR A 266 4.12 4.51 -4.01
CA TYR A 266 5.27 3.98 -3.28
C TYR A 266 4.94 2.56 -2.79
N TYR A 267 5.66 1.57 -3.29
CA TYR A 267 5.43 0.17 -2.98
C TYR A 267 6.22 -0.23 -1.75
N LEU A 268 5.54 -0.66 -0.70
CA LEU A 268 6.19 -1.02 0.57
C LEU A 268 6.96 -2.34 0.51
N MET A 269 6.65 -3.20 -0.46
CA MET A 269 7.26 -4.52 -0.63
C MET A 269 8.75 -4.44 -1.03
N ASP A 270 9.14 -3.41 -1.77
CA ASP A 270 10.46 -3.26 -2.39
C ASP A 270 10.98 -1.81 -2.40
N ASP A 271 10.30 -0.90 -1.70
CA ASP A 271 10.64 0.53 -1.60
C ASP A 271 10.82 1.23 -2.97
N THR A 272 10.03 0.80 -3.96
CA THR A 272 10.04 1.36 -5.32
C THR A 272 8.96 2.43 -5.51
N VAL A 273 9.20 3.33 -6.46
CA VAL A 273 8.33 4.45 -6.81
C VAL A 273 7.87 4.33 -8.26
N GLU A 274 6.59 4.56 -8.52
CA GLU A 274 5.97 4.66 -9.84
C GLU A 274 5.19 5.97 -9.91
N ILE A 275 5.26 6.68 -11.05
CA ILE A 275 4.53 7.94 -11.24
C ILE A 275 3.60 7.79 -12.44
N ARG A 276 2.30 7.97 -12.20
CA ARG A 276 1.23 7.89 -13.19
C ARG A 276 0.73 9.27 -13.56
N GLU A 277 0.49 9.46 -14.85
CA GLU A 277 -0.14 10.67 -15.38
C GLU A 277 -1.65 10.56 -15.23
N VAL A 278 -2.30 11.62 -14.75
CA VAL A 278 -3.76 11.71 -14.75
C VAL A 278 -4.18 12.49 -15.97
N HIS A 279 -4.96 11.84 -16.85
CA HIS A 279 -5.47 12.45 -18.07
C HIS A 279 -6.91 12.92 -17.87
N GLU A 280 -7.21 14.10 -18.39
CA GLU A 280 -8.56 14.67 -18.39
C GLU A 280 -9.21 14.50 -19.77
N ARG A 281 -10.54 14.62 -19.83
CA ARG A 281 -11.23 14.56 -21.12
C ARG A 281 -10.86 15.78 -21.95
N ASN A 282 -10.42 15.56 -23.18
CA ASN A 282 -9.99 16.61 -24.11
C ASN A 282 -8.77 17.41 -23.63
N ASP A 283 -7.82 16.76 -22.94
CA ASP A 283 -6.55 17.39 -22.51
C ASP A 283 -5.56 17.63 -23.66
N GLY A 284 -5.81 17.07 -24.84
CA GLY A 284 -4.99 17.27 -26.04
C GLY A 284 -3.68 16.49 -26.05
N ARG A 285 -3.51 15.50 -25.15
CA ARG A 285 -2.29 14.70 -25.04
C ARG A 285 -2.50 13.26 -25.53
N ASP A 286 -1.39 12.63 -25.88
CA ASP A 286 -1.38 11.19 -26.20
C ASP A 286 -1.57 10.40 -24.88
N PRO A 287 -2.55 9.49 -24.78
CA PRO A 287 -2.87 8.78 -23.53
C PRO A 287 -1.77 7.80 -23.11
N PHE A 288 -0.73 8.32 -22.46
CA PHE A 288 0.30 7.51 -21.81
C PHE A 288 0.02 7.36 -20.31
N PRO A 289 -0.14 6.13 -19.78
CA PRO A 289 -0.54 5.94 -18.38
C PRO A 289 0.56 6.29 -17.36
N LEU A 290 1.83 6.26 -17.77
CA LEU A 290 3.00 6.37 -16.89
C LEU A 290 3.89 7.52 -17.32
N LEU A 291 4.26 8.35 -16.35
CA LEU A 291 5.38 9.28 -16.51
C LEU A 291 6.71 8.57 -16.23
N MET A 292 6.72 7.72 -15.19
CA MET A 292 7.91 7.02 -14.73
C MET A 292 7.57 5.59 -14.36
N ASN A 293 8.27 4.64 -14.98
CA ASN A 293 8.17 3.22 -14.65
C ASN A 293 8.58 2.96 -13.19
N ARG A 294 7.98 1.92 -12.60
CA ARG A 294 8.29 1.46 -11.26
C ARG A 294 9.77 1.14 -11.11
N ARG A 295 10.47 1.88 -10.24
CA ARG A 295 11.89 1.63 -9.91
C ARG A 295 12.25 2.22 -8.56
N ARG A 296 13.34 1.74 -7.96
CA ARG A 296 13.89 2.32 -6.73
C ARG A 296 14.55 3.66 -7.07
N MET A 297 14.22 4.71 -6.33
CA MET A 297 14.66 6.07 -6.66
C MET A 297 15.75 6.55 -5.69
N PRO A 298 16.93 6.97 -6.20
CA PRO A 298 17.96 7.59 -5.37
C PRO A 298 17.55 9.02 -5.00
N LYS A 299 17.75 9.39 -3.73
CA LYS A 299 17.51 10.74 -3.21
C LYS A 299 18.78 11.58 -3.28
N VAL A 300 19.91 11.02 -2.82
CA VAL A 300 21.24 11.65 -2.89
C VAL A 300 22.22 10.69 -3.55
N LEU A 301 22.86 11.15 -4.63
CA LEU A 301 23.93 10.43 -5.32
C LEU A 301 25.30 10.89 -4.78
N VAL A 302 26.27 9.97 -4.76
CA VAL A 302 27.67 10.30 -4.42
C VAL A 302 28.23 11.33 -5.42
N GLU A 303 29.05 12.28 -4.99
CA GLU A 303 29.53 13.37 -5.87
C GLU A 303 30.26 12.88 -7.14
N ASN A 304 30.96 11.74 -7.05
CA ASN A 304 31.64 11.09 -8.17
C ASN A 304 30.67 10.44 -9.18
N ALA A 305 29.40 10.23 -8.82
CA ALA A 305 28.39 9.61 -9.67
C ALA A 305 27.78 10.58 -10.70
N LYS A 306 28.09 11.89 -10.66
CA LYS A 306 27.65 12.84 -11.71
C LYS A 306 28.15 12.47 -13.11
N ASN A 307 29.30 11.79 -13.20
CA ASN A 307 29.86 11.27 -14.45
C ASN A 307 29.57 9.78 -14.67
N PHE A 308 28.67 9.18 -13.89
CA PHE A 308 28.34 7.76 -14.04
C PHE A 308 27.60 7.54 -15.38
N PRO A 309 28.02 6.55 -16.20
CA PRO A 309 27.41 6.30 -17.51
C PRO A 309 26.06 5.60 -17.37
N GLN A 310 25.03 6.37 -16.97
CA GLN A 310 23.66 5.91 -16.76
C GLN A 310 22.99 5.39 -18.05
N CYS A 311 23.59 5.63 -19.22
CA CYS A 311 23.15 5.10 -20.51
C CYS A 311 23.51 3.62 -20.72
N VAL A 312 24.47 3.07 -19.97
CA VAL A 312 24.96 1.69 -20.14
C VAL A 312 24.88 0.89 -18.84
N LEU A 313 25.07 1.54 -17.70
CA LEU A 313 25.07 0.88 -16.39
C LEU A 313 23.88 1.34 -15.54
N GLU A 314 23.31 0.39 -14.79
CA GLU A 314 22.30 0.67 -13.77
C GLU A 314 22.99 1.19 -12.50
N ILE A 315 22.32 2.12 -11.82
CA ILE A 315 22.82 2.69 -10.57
C ILE A 315 22.88 1.60 -9.50
N SER A 316 24.08 1.34 -9.00
CA SER A 316 24.31 0.35 -7.94
C SER A 316 24.19 0.96 -6.54
N ASP A 317 24.01 0.12 -5.52
CA ASP A 317 23.97 0.57 -4.12
C ASP A 317 25.26 1.32 -3.68
N GLN A 318 26.38 1.15 -4.39
CA GLN A 318 27.65 1.82 -4.08
C GLN A 318 27.66 3.30 -4.48
N GLU A 319 26.80 3.69 -5.42
CA GLU A 319 26.74 5.05 -5.98
C GLU A 319 25.68 5.92 -5.30
N VAL A 320 24.80 5.31 -4.49
CA VAL A 320 23.68 5.96 -3.82
C VAL A 320 23.99 6.14 -2.34
N LEU A 321 23.98 7.38 -1.87
CA LEU A 321 24.13 7.71 -0.45
C LEU A 321 22.82 7.46 0.31
N GLU A 322 21.71 7.92 -0.27
CA GLU A 322 20.41 7.86 0.38
C GLU A 322 19.33 7.50 -0.65
N TRP A 323 18.52 6.49 -0.31
CA TRP A 323 17.35 6.07 -1.09
C TRP A 323 16.08 6.76 -0.58
N TYR A 324 15.14 7.05 -1.48
CA TYR A 324 13.83 7.54 -1.08
C TYR A 324 13.11 6.52 -0.20
N THR A 325 12.71 6.97 0.98
CA THR A 325 11.95 6.17 1.94
C THR A 325 10.52 6.71 2.03
N ALA A 326 9.55 5.90 2.46
CA ALA A 326 8.19 6.36 2.75
C ALA A 326 8.16 7.66 3.58
N LYS A 327 9.09 7.85 4.53
CA LYS A 327 9.16 9.08 5.35
C LYS A 327 9.34 10.39 4.56
N ASP A 328 9.91 10.33 3.37
CA ASP A 328 10.17 11.53 2.55
C ASP A 328 8.89 12.04 1.86
N PHE A 329 7.88 11.19 1.70
CA PHE A 329 6.60 11.52 1.07
C PHE A 329 5.65 12.08 2.13
N ILE A 330 5.58 13.40 2.27
CA ILE A 330 4.72 14.08 3.24
C ILE A 330 3.79 15.04 2.49
N VAL A 331 2.49 15.02 2.83
CA VAL A 331 1.51 15.96 2.27
C VAL A 331 1.85 17.39 2.69
N GLY A 332 1.85 18.31 1.72
CA GLY A 332 2.25 19.71 1.88
C GLY A 332 3.73 19.99 1.65
N LYS A 333 4.55 18.97 1.36
CA LYS A 333 5.95 19.16 0.96
C LYS A 333 6.15 18.93 -0.53
N SER A 334 7.10 19.66 -1.10
CA SER A 334 7.61 19.43 -2.45
C SER A 334 8.67 18.33 -2.46
N LEU A 335 8.63 17.48 -3.48
CA LEU A 335 9.50 16.32 -3.67
C LEU A 335 10.17 16.40 -5.05
N THR A 336 11.50 16.37 -5.09
CA THR A 336 12.24 16.48 -6.36
C THR A 336 12.65 15.10 -6.87
N ILE A 337 12.04 14.64 -7.96
CA ILE A 337 12.35 13.36 -8.61
C ILE A 337 12.88 13.65 -10.02
N LEU A 338 14.11 13.21 -10.32
CA LEU A 338 14.76 13.36 -11.65
C LEU A 338 14.77 14.81 -12.17
N GLY A 339 14.96 15.77 -11.28
CA GLY A 339 14.95 17.20 -11.63
C GLY A 339 13.55 17.82 -11.78
N ARG A 340 12.47 17.07 -11.56
CA ARG A 340 11.09 17.61 -11.52
C ARG A 340 10.60 17.72 -10.08
N THR A 341 10.05 18.88 -9.73
CA THR A 341 9.52 19.17 -8.38
C THR A 341 8.02 18.90 -8.31
N PHE A 342 7.64 17.86 -7.60
CA PHE A 342 6.25 17.48 -7.37
C PHE A 342 5.76 18.01 -6.02
N PHE A 343 4.68 18.78 -5.99
CA PHE A 343 4.01 19.20 -4.77
C PHE A 343 2.92 18.19 -4.39
N ILE A 344 3.08 17.51 -3.26
CA ILE A 344 2.11 16.52 -2.79
C ILE A 344 0.99 17.24 -2.02
N TYR A 345 -0.23 17.21 -2.53
CA TYR A 345 -1.36 17.95 -1.94
C TYR A 345 -2.39 17.05 -1.23
N ASP A 346 -2.44 15.76 -1.57
CA ASP A 346 -3.36 14.80 -0.93
C ASP A 346 -2.77 13.39 -0.89
N CYS A 347 -3.36 12.52 -0.07
CA CYS A 347 -3.00 11.11 0.05
C CYS A 347 -4.22 10.25 0.38
N ASP A 348 -4.14 8.97 0.00
CA ASP A 348 -5.23 8.01 0.12
C ASP A 348 -5.61 7.67 1.59
N PRO A 349 -6.83 7.18 1.88
CA PRO A 349 -7.19 6.78 3.25
C PRO A 349 -6.29 5.69 3.83
N PHE A 350 -5.79 4.76 2.99
CA PHE A 350 -4.83 3.74 3.42
C PHE A 350 -3.50 4.36 3.85
N THR A 351 -2.95 5.29 3.08
CA THR A 351 -1.69 5.97 3.43
C THR A 351 -1.83 6.76 4.72
N ARG A 352 -2.95 7.46 4.92
CA ARG A 352 -3.21 8.19 6.16
C ARG A 352 -3.14 7.28 7.39
N ARG A 353 -3.73 6.08 7.31
CA ARG A 353 -3.68 5.07 8.39
C ARG A 353 -2.27 4.54 8.60
N TYR A 354 -1.57 4.18 7.53
CA TYR A 354 -0.20 3.69 7.60
C TYR A 354 0.76 4.70 8.24
N TYR A 355 0.65 5.99 7.90
CA TYR A 355 1.49 7.04 8.51
C TYR A 355 1.17 7.26 9.99
N LYS A 356 -0.10 7.16 10.35
CA LYS A 356 -0.54 7.24 11.74
C LYS A 356 0.02 6.08 12.57
N GLU A 357 -0.02 4.85 12.05
CA GLU A 357 0.44 3.65 12.75
C GLU A 357 1.97 3.55 12.81
N LYS A 358 2.67 3.74 11.68
CA LYS A 358 4.12 3.53 11.58
C LYS A 358 4.94 4.73 12.05
N PHE A 359 4.47 5.95 11.77
CA PHE A 359 5.23 7.19 12.03
C PHE A 359 4.59 8.08 13.10
N GLY A 360 3.39 7.75 13.59
CA GLY A 360 2.68 8.57 14.56
C GLY A 360 2.18 9.91 14.00
N ILE A 361 2.17 10.08 12.67
CA ILE A 361 1.75 11.33 12.03
C ILE A 361 0.23 11.29 11.83
N THR A 362 -0.50 12.02 12.68
CA THR A 362 -1.97 12.05 12.68
C THR A 362 -2.58 12.99 11.66
N ASP A 363 -1.87 14.04 11.23
CA ASP A 363 -2.45 15.12 10.45
C ASP A 363 -1.78 15.25 9.07
N LEU A 364 -2.45 14.71 8.05
CA LEU A 364 -2.09 14.86 6.64
C LEU A 364 -3.28 15.55 5.93
N PRO A 365 -3.51 16.85 6.16
CA PRO A 365 -4.68 17.53 5.62
C PRO A 365 -4.62 17.59 4.09
N ARG A 366 -5.77 17.46 3.43
CA ARG A 366 -5.87 17.70 1.98
C ARG A 366 -5.70 19.20 1.73
N ILE A 367 -4.78 19.56 0.85
CA ILE A 367 -4.54 20.94 0.44
C ILE A 367 -5.30 21.19 -0.86
N ASP A 368 -6.11 22.24 -0.89
CA ASP A 368 -6.77 22.65 -2.13
C ASP A 368 -5.78 23.41 -3.00
N VAL A 369 -5.62 22.92 -4.22
CA VAL A 369 -4.68 23.37 -5.25
C VAL A 369 -5.44 23.84 -6.49
N SER A 370 -6.77 23.93 -6.41
CA SER A 370 -7.61 24.45 -7.48
C SER A 370 -7.30 25.92 -7.76
N LYS A 371 -7.15 26.26 -9.05
CA LYS A 371 -7.04 27.66 -9.48
C LYS A 371 -8.43 28.29 -9.36
N GLN A 372 -8.54 29.40 -8.63
CA GLN A 372 -9.77 30.18 -8.60
C GLN A 372 -9.99 30.81 -9.97
N GLU A 373 -11.10 30.44 -10.63
CA GLU A 373 -11.49 31.09 -11.87
C GLU A 373 -11.82 32.56 -11.59
N PRO A 374 -11.33 33.51 -12.42
CA PRO A 374 -11.69 34.90 -12.27
C PRO A 374 -13.21 35.03 -12.40
N PRO A 375 -13.87 35.85 -11.56
CA PRO A 375 -15.31 36.02 -11.66
C PRO A 375 -15.68 36.51 -13.06
N PRO A 376 -16.77 36.01 -13.66
CA PRO A 376 -17.18 36.46 -14.97
C PRO A 376 -17.43 37.96 -14.94
N VAL A 377 -16.90 38.67 -15.94
CA VAL A 377 -17.12 40.11 -16.08
C VAL A 377 -18.61 40.33 -16.31
N LYS A 378 -19.28 40.98 -15.35
CA LYS A 378 -20.68 41.33 -15.48
C LYS A 378 -20.81 42.42 -16.55
N GLN A 379 -21.58 42.11 -17.59
CA GLN A 379 -21.93 43.10 -18.62
C GLN A 379 -23.00 44.04 -18.04
N GLU A 380 -22.65 45.30 -17.84
CA GLU A 380 -23.60 46.34 -17.44
C GLU A 380 -24.39 46.81 -18.66
N LEU A 381 -25.64 47.22 -18.45
CA LEU A 381 -26.45 47.81 -19.50
C LEU A 381 -25.84 49.17 -19.89
N PRO A 382 -25.75 49.49 -21.20
CA PRO A 382 -25.36 50.82 -21.62
C PRO A 382 -26.41 51.86 -21.15
N PRO A 383 -26.01 53.14 -21.01
CA PRO A 383 -26.94 54.20 -20.67
C PRO A 383 -28.06 54.31 -21.72
N TYR A 384 -29.25 54.68 -21.26
CA TYR A 384 -30.44 54.79 -22.08
C TYR A 384 -30.30 55.89 -23.13
N ASN A 385 -30.65 55.57 -24.37
CA ASN A 385 -30.44 56.43 -25.54
C ASN A 385 -31.48 57.55 -25.71
N GLY A 386 -32.48 57.66 -24.83
CA GLY A 386 -33.52 58.69 -24.89
C GLY A 386 -34.76 58.34 -25.73
N PHE A 387 -34.77 57.21 -26.44
CA PHE A 387 -35.88 56.80 -27.32
C PHE A 387 -36.65 55.61 -26.74
N GLY A 388 -37.98 55.70 -26.78
CA GLY A 388 -38.89 54.63 -26.34
C GLY A 388 -39.22 54.66 -24.85
N LEU A 389 -39.52 53.49 -24.29
CA LEU A 389 -39.60 53.26 -22.84
C LEU A 389 -38.29 52.62 -22.39
N VAL A 390 -37.81 52.95 -21.19
CA VAL A 390 -36.55 52.40 -20.66
C VAL A 390 -36.59 50.88 -20.62
N GLU A 391 -37.72 50.31 -20.21
CA GLU A 391 -37.91 48.85 -20.12
C GLU A 391 -37.94 48.16 -21.49
N ASP A 392 -38.37 48.88 -22.54
CA ASP A 392 -38.46 48.38 -23.91
C ASP A 392 -37.09 48.48 -24.60
N SER A 393 -36.43 49.62 -24.46
CA SER A 393 -35.09 49.84 -25.02
C SER A 393 -34.03 48.94 -24.39
N ALA A 394 -34.17 48.59 -23.11
CA ALA A 394 -33.30 47.59 -22.46
C ALA A 394 -33.38 46.20 -23.13
N GLN A 395 -34.50 45.83 -23.75
CA GLN A 395 -34.64 44.54 -24.43
C GLN A 395 -33.75 44.42 -25.67
N ASN A 396 -33.43 45.53 -26.33
CA ASN A 396 -32.47 45.56 -27.44
C ASN A 396 -31.05 45.18 -26.98
N CYS A 397 -30.72 45.43 -25.71
CA CYS A 397 -29.43 45.08 -25.12
C CYS A 397 -29.42 43.64 -24.56
N PHE A 398 -30.58 43.09 -24.19
CA PHE A 398 -30.67 41.73 -23.66
C PHE A 398 -30.67 40.63 -24.74
N ALA A 399 -31.26 40.89 -25.90
CA ALA A 399 -31.38 39.90 -26.97
C ALA A 399 -31.32 40.54 -28.36
N LEU A 400 -30.76 39.80 -29.33
CA LEU A 400 -30.70 40.23 -30.73
C LEU A 400 -32.09 40.49 -31.33
N ILE A 401 -33.08 39.67 -30.95
CA ILE A 401 -34.48 39.87 -31.31
C ILE A 401 -35.19 40.36 -30.05
N PRO A 402 -35.49 41.67 -29.95
CA PRO A 402 -36.10 42.24 -28.76
C PRO A 402 -37.50 41.66 -28.54
N LYS A 403 -37.78 41.29 -27.31
CA LYS A 403 -39.09 40.81 -26.89
C LYS A 403 -39.82 41.93 -26.17
N ALA A 404 -41.09 42.12 -26.47
CA ALA A 404 -41.89 43.13 -25.78
C ALA A 404 -41.86 42.88 -24.25
N PRO A 405 -41.67 43.93 -23.43
CA PRO A 405 -41.63 43.80 -21.99
C PRO A 405 -42.96 43.23 -21.48
N LYS A 406 -42.88 42.25 -20.59
CA LYS A 406 -44.06 41.62 -20.01
C LYS A 406 -44.69 42.58 -19.00
N LYS A 407 -45.99 42.84 -19.15
CA LYS A 407 -46.78 43.61 -18.17
C LYS A 407 -47.24 42.68 -17.05
N ASP A 408 -47.39 43.22 -15.85
CA ASP A 408 -47.90 42.47 -14.70
C ASP A 408 -49.41 42.23 -14.81
N VAL A 409 -49.79 41.21 -15.59
CA VAL A 409 -51.20 40.87 -15.87
C VAL A 409 -51.99 40.59 -14.58
N MET A 410 -51.36 39.94 -13.60
CA MET A 410 -51.97 39.67 -12.30
C MET A 410 -52.35 40.96 -11.56
N LYS A 411 -51.45 41.95 -11.54
CA LYS A 411 -51.72 43.25 -10.94
C LYS A 411 -52.85 43.97 -11.66
N MET A 412 -52.86 43.92 -12.99
CA MET A 412 -53.93 44.50 -13.81
C MET A 412 -55.30 43.88 -13.51
N LEU A 413 -55.37 42.56 -13.30
CA LEU A 413 -56.62 41.86 -13.06
C LEU A 413 -57.15 42.10 -11.64
N VAL A 414 -56.29 41.99 -10.61
CA VAL A 414 -56.66 42.15 -9.20
C VAL A 414 -57.07 43.57 -8.86
N ASN A 415 -56.42 44.56 -9.47
CA ASN A 415 -56.66 45.97 -9.21
C ASN A 415 -57.49 46.66 -10.30
N ASN A 416 -58.14 45.88 -11.16
CA ASN A 416 -59.03 46.43 -12.17
C ASN A 416 -60.14 47.27 -11.51
N ASN A 417 -60.44 48.44 -12.08
CA ASN A 417 -61.38 49.44 -11.56
C ASN A 417 -61.08 50.04 -10.17
N LYS A 418 -59.94 49.70 -9.53
CA LYS A 418 -59.54 50.34 -8.26
C LYS A 418 -58.76 51.63 -8.54
N VAL A 419 -59.33 52.77 -8.14
CA VAL A 419 -58.75 54.10 -8.35
C VAL A 419 -58.70 54.85 -7.04
N LEU A 420 -57.53 55.34 -6.66
CA LEU A 420 -57.36 56.17 -5.47
C LEU A 420 -57.48 57.65 -5.87
N ARG A 421 -58.40 58.38 -5.25
CA ARG A 421 -58.66 59.79 -5.56
C ARG A 421 -58.23 60.70 -4.43
N TYR A 422 -57.48 61.74 -4.78
CA TYR A 422 -56.92 62.72 -3.85
C TYR A 422 -57.28 64.13 -4.31
N LEU A 423 -57.58 65.01 -3.37
CA LEU A 423 -57.76 66.44 -3.61
C LEU A 423 -56.43 67.13 -3.35
N ALA A 424 -55.94 67.87 -4.33
CA ALA A 424 -54.68 68.59 -4.27
C ALA A 424 -54.84 70.05 -4.68
N VAL A 425 -53.91 70.90 -4.24
CA VAL A 425 -53.77 72.30 -4.66
C VAL A 425 -52.39 72.49 -5.28
N LEU A 426 -52.31 73.35 -6.28
CA LEU A 426 -51.07 73.70 -6.96
C LEU A 426 -50.28 74.72 -6.13
N GLU A 427 -49.04 74.39 -5.80
CA GLU A 427 -48.07 75.29 -5.18
C GLU A 427 -47.42 76.13 -6.29
N SER A 428 -48.03 77.28 -6.61
CA SER A 428 -47.56 78.21 -7.64
C SER A 428 -47.26 79.59 -7.03
N PRO A 429 -46.22 80.31 -7.52
CA PRO A 429 -45.98 81.69 -7.13
C PRO A 429 -47.06 82.66 -7.65
N ILE A 430 -47.83 82.22 -8.66
CA ILE A 430 -48.91 83.00 -9.28
C ILE A 430 -50.14 82.98 -8.35
N PRO A 431 -50.65 84.13 -7.90
CA PRO A 431 -51.75 84.18 -6.94
C PRO A 431 -53.06 83.59 -7.50
N GLU A 432 -53.30 83.70 -8.82
CA GLU A 432 -54.47 83.15 -9.50
C GLU A 432 -54.53 81.61 -9.46
N ASP A 433 -53.38 80.95 -9.31
CA ASP A 433 -53.29 79.49 -9.27
C ASP A 433 -53.53 78.90 -7.87
N LYS A 434 -53.44 79.72 -6.81
CA LYS A 434 -53.50 79.25 -5.41
C LYS A 434 -54.85 78.64 -5.02
N ASP A 435 -55.92 79.15 -5.62
CA ASP A 435 -57.29 78.70 -5.33
C ASP A 435 -57.74 77.52 -6.23
N ARG A 436 -56.89 77.09 -7.17
CA ARG A 436 -57.20 76.00 -8.10
C ARG A 436 -57.08 74.65 -7.40
N ARG A 437 -58.15 73.86 -7.47
CA ARG A 437 -58.23 72.52 -6.89
C ARG A 437 -58.15 71.47 -7.99
N PHE A 438 -57.35 70.45 -7.73
CA PHE A 438 -57.09 69.36 -8.65
C PHE A 438 -57.46 68.04 -8.00
N VAL A 439 -58.04 67.13 -8.79
CA VAL A 439 -58.35 65.76 -8.40
C VAL A 439 -57.31 64.85 -9.02
N PHE A 440 -56.45 64.28 -8.20
CA PHE A 440 -55.50 63.24 -8.58
C PHE A 440 -56.21 61.90 -8.55
N SER A 441 -56.17 61.16 -9.65
CA SER A 441 -56.65 59.78 -9.73
C SER A 441 -55.48 58.85 -10.02
N TYR A 442 -55.14 58.00 -9.05
CA TYR A 442 -54.10 56.97 -9.16
C TYR A 442 -54.73 55.63 -9.50
N PHE A 443 -54.33 55.02 -10.63
CA PHE A 443 -54.87 53.75 -11.10
C PHE A 443 -53.98 52.59 -10.62
N LEU A 444 -54.46 51.80 -9.66
CA LEU A 444 -53.69 50.71 -9.05
C LEU A 444 -53.38 49.55 -10.02
N ALA A 445 -54.10 49.46 -11.13
CA ALA A 445 -53.87 48.45 -12.17
C ALA A 445 -52.63 48.75 -13.04
N THR A 446 -52.32 50.02 -13.27
CA THR A 446 -51.30 50.46 -14.25
C THR A 446 -50.23 51.40 -13.68
N ASP A 447 -50.36 51.79 -12.40
CA ASP A 447 -49.53 52.78 -11.71
C ASP A 447 -49.49 54.15 -12.43
N MET A 448 -50.56 54.48 -13.14
CA MET A 448 -50.68 55.74 -13.86
C MET A 448 -51.43 56.76 -13.01
N ILE A 449 -51.08 58.03 -13.19
CA ILE A 449 -51.73 59.17 -12.54
C ILE A 449 -52.47 59.97 -13.62
N SER A 450 -53.69 60.41 -13.31
CA SER A 450 -54.37 61.46 -14.08
C SER A 450 -54.80 62.59 -13.16
N ILE A 451 -54.65 63.83 -13.64
CA ILE A 451 -55.00 65.03 -12.89
C ILE A 451 -56.18 65.69 -13.60
N PHE A 452 -57.25 65.96 -12.86
CA PHE A 452 -58.45 66.60 -13.38
C PHE A 452 -58.80 67.83 -12.54
N GLU A 453 -59.02 68.96 -13.20
CA GLU A 453 -59.48 70.20 -12.59
C GLU A 453 -61.00 70.31 -12.74
N PRO A 454 -61.77 70.28 -11.63
CA PRO A 454 -63.21 70.48 -11.70
C PRO A 454 -63.55 71.88 -12.22
N PRO A 455 -64.53 72.02 -13.15
CA PRO A 455 -64.94 73.33 -13.64
C PRO A 455 -65.67 74.11 -12.55
N VAL A 456 -65.18 75.32 -12.24
CA VAL A 456 -65.79 76.24 -11.28
C VAL A 456 -66.50 77.37 -12.02
N ARG A 457 -67.75 77.68 -11.65
CA ARG A 457 -68.49 78.78 -12.26
C ARG A 457 -67.82 80.11 -11.90
N ASN A 458 -67.73 81.02 -12.88
CA ASN A 458 -67.19 82.37 -12.73
C ASN A 458 -65.70 82.46 -12.34
N SER A 459 -64.90 81.39 -12.52
CA SER A 459 -63.45 81.41 -12.23
C SER A 459 -62.60 82.05 -13.34
N GLY A 460 -63.13 82.18 -14.55
CA GLY A 460 -62.37 82.60 -15.73
C GLY A 460 -61.39 81.56 -16.29
N ILE A 461 -61.26 80.39 -15.65
CA ILE A 461 -60.36 79.30 -16.03
C ILE A 461 -61.19 78.12 -16.54
N ILE A 462 -60.86 77.61 -17.73
CA ILE A 462 -61.51 76.42 -18.31
C ILE A 462 -61.01 75.19 -17.54
N GLY A 463 -61.85 74.67 -16.65
CA GLY A 463 -61.59 73.38 -15.98
C GLY A 463 -61.65 72.21 -16.96
N GLY A 464 -60.99 71.11 -16.59
CA GLY A 464 -60.93 69.91 -17.41
C GLY A 464 -59.77 69.00 -17.06
N LYS A 465 -59.39 68.15 -18.01
CA LYS A 465 -58.28 67.20 -17.81
C LYS A 465 -56.94 67.94 -17.89
N TYR A 466 -56.29 68.10 -16.75
CA TYR A 466 -54.99 68.75 -16.63
C TYR A 466 -53.84 67.82 -17.07
N LEU A 467 -53.88 66.55 -16.65
CA LEU A 467 -52.93 65.52 -17.07
C LEU A 467 -53.67 64.23 -17.48
N ARG A 468 -53.39 63.76 -18.70
CA ARG A 468 -53.84 62.44 -19.17
C ARG A 468 -53.12 61.34 -18.39
N ARG A 469 -53.74 60.15 -18.28
CA ARG A 469 -53.15 58.96 -17.64
C ARG A 469 -51.73 58.72 -18.16
N THR A 470 -50.74 58.97 -17.31
CA THR A 470 -49.32 58.80 -17.61
C THR A 470 -48.60 58.35 -16.34
N LYS A 471 -47.52 57.58 -16.47
CA LYS A 471 -46.65 57.25 -15.34
C LYS A 471 -45.77 58.47 -15.04
N VAL A 472 -45.77 58.92 -13.79
CA VAL A 472 -45.00 60.09 -13.36
C VAL A 472 -43.74 59.61 -12.63
N VAL A 473 -42.58 60.10 -13.07
CA VAL A 473 -41.27 59.83 -12.45
C VAL A 473 -41.04 60.77 -11.28
N LYS A 474 -40.31 60.29 -10.26
CA LYS A 474 -39.87 61.13 -9.14
C LYS A 474 -38.77 62.09 -9.61
N PRO A 475 -38.69 63.31 -9.05
CA PRO A 475 -37.70 64.30 -9.48
C PRO A 475 -36.24 63.86 -9.25
N TYR A 476 -35.99 62.97 -8.29
CA TYR A 476 -34.66 62.46 -7.95
C TYR A 476 -34.22 61.23 -8.76
N SER A 477 -35.04 60.72 -9.70
CA SER A 477 -34.68 59.52 -10.46
C SER A 477 -33.72 59.81 -11.62
N THR A 478 -32.74 58.95 -11.82
CA THR A 478 -31.88 58.99 -13.01
C THR A 478 -32.64 58.51 -14.25
N VAL A 479 -32.24 58.99 -15.43
CA VAL A 479 -32.88 58.64 -16.71
C VAL A 479 -32.80 57.13 -16.99
N ASP A 480 -31.70 56.49 -16.60
CA ASP A 480 -31.45 55.06 -16.82
C ASP A 480 -32.27 54.15 -15.89
N ASN A 481 -32.63 54.64 -14.70
CA ASN A 481 -33.41 53.90 -13.71
C ASN A 481 -34.56 54.79 -13.19
N PRO A 482 -35.64 54.95 -14.00
CA PRO A 482 -36.77 55.79 -13.62
C PRO A 482 -37.52 55.18 -12.44
N ILE A 483 -37.61 55.94 -11.35
CA ILE A 483 -38.39 55.56 -10.16
C ILE A 483 -39.74 56.27 -10.25
N TYR A 484 -40.81 55.50 -10.38
CA TYR A 484 -42.17 56.04 -10.49
C TYR A 484 -42.83 56.25 -9.12
N TYR A 485 -43.81 57.15 -9.06
CA TYR A 485 -44.62 57.33 -7.85
C TYR A 485 -45.51 56.11 -7.57
N GLY A 486 -45.43 55.61 -6.33
CA GLY A 486 -46.26 54.53 -5.81
C GLY A 486 -47.40 55.04 -4.93
N PRO A 487 -48.34 54.17 -4.54
CA PRO A 487 -49.43 54.54 -3.62
C PRO A 487 -48.92 55.02 -2.25
N SER A 488 -47.75 54.55 -1.81
CA SER A 488 -47.13 54.93 -0.52
C SER A 488 -46.62 56.38 -0.50
N ASP A 489 -46.42 57.00 -1.67
CA ASP A 489 -45.98 58.39 -1.79
C ASP A 489 -47.16 59.38 -1.66
N PHE A 490 -48.41 58.91 -1.81
CA PHE A 490 -49.60 59.75 -1.72
C PHE A 490 -50.16 59.73 -0.30
N PHE A 491 -50.00 60.82 0.43
CA PHE A 491 -50.60 61.02 1.74
C PHE A 491 -50.99 62.49 1.99
N ILE A 492 -51.78 62.75 3.02
CA ILE A 492 -52.29 64.09 3.30
C ILE A 492 -51.12 64.99 3.72
N GLY A 493 -50.92 66.09 3.00
CA GLY A 493 -49.79 67.00 3.17
C GLY A 493 -48.57 66.66 2.32
N ALA A 494 -48.58 65.56 1.55
CA ALA A 494 -47.47 65.22 0.66
C ALA A 494 -47.36 66.20 -0.51
N VAL A 495 -46.12 66.53 -0.89
CA VAL A 495 -45.79 67.36 -2.05
C VAL A 495 -45.41 66.44 -3.20
N ILE A 496 -46.24 66.41 -4.25
CA ILE A 496 -46.02 65.60 -5.44
C ILE A 496 -45.58 66.52 -6.57
N GLU A 497 -44.37 66.29 -7.06
CA GLU A 497 -43.84 66.99 -8.23
C GLU A 497 -44.20 66.24 -9.51
N VAL A 498 -44.89 66.93 -10.42
CA VAL A 498 -45.36 66.39 -11.70
C VAL A 498 -44.97 67.36 -12.82
N PHE A 499 -44.04 66.97 -13.68
CA PHE A 499 -43.55 67.77 -14.81
C PHE A 499 -43.16 69.22 -14.44
N GLY A 500 -42.50 69.41 -13.30
CA GLY A 500 -42.05 70.73 -12.80
C GLY A 500 -43.10 71.51 -12.00
N HIS A 501 -44.32 71.00 -11.87
CA HIS A 501 -45.37 71.58 -11.01
C HIS A 501 -45.48 70.81 -9.70
N ARG A 502 -45.54 71.53 -8.58
CA ARG A 502 -45.65 70.96 -7.23
C ARG A 502 -47.09 71.00 -6.76
N PHE A 503 -47.64 69.86 -6.39
CA PHE A 503 -49.00 69.73 -5.87
C PHE A 503 -48.98 69.26 -4.43
N ILE A 504 -49.75 69.92 -3.58
CA ILE A 504 -49.90 69.55 -2.17
C ILE A 504 -51.23 68.81 -2.02
N ILE A 505 -51.18 67.59 -1.52
CA ILE A 505 -52.38 66.80 -1.23
C ILE A 505 -53.06 67.36 0.02
N LEU A 506 -54.31 67.80 -0.11
CA LEU A 506 -55.10 68.36 0.99
C LEU A 506 -56.03 67.33 1.66
N ASP A 507 -56.72 66.54 0.84
CA ASP A 507 -57.74 65.59 1.32
C ASP A 507 -57.78 64.33 0.46
N THR A 508 -58.40 63.26 0.95
CA THR A 508 -58.54 61.96 0.28
C THR A 508 -59.99 61.52 0.19
N ASP A 509 -60.31 60.67 -0.79
CA ASP A 509 -61.64 60.06 -0.91
C ASP A 509 -61.84 58.98 0.17
N GLU A 510 -63.08 58.73 0.58
CA GLU A 510 -63.40 57.75 1.63
C GLU A 510 -62.94 56.33 1.23
N TYR A 511 -63.00 56.02 -0.06
CA TYR A 511 -62.48 54.77 -0.62
C TYR A 511 -60.95 54.61 -0.39
N VAL A 512 -60.19 55.71 -0.46
CA VAL A 512 -58.74 55.70 -0.23
C VAL A 512 -58.43 55.40 1.23
N LEU A 513 -59.21 55.97 2.15
CA LEU A 513 -59.05 55.71 3.59
C LEU A 513 -59.25 54.22 3.90
N LYS A 514 -60.35 53.62 3.42
CA LYS A 514 -60.62 52.18 3.55
C LYS A 514 -59.52 51.33 2.91
N TYR A 515 -59.03 51.75 1.73
CA TYR A 515 -57.95 51.06 1.06
C TYR A 515 -56.65 51.09 1.88
N MET A 516 -56.27 52.25 2.43
CA MET A 516 -55.06 52.39 3.25
C MET A 516 -55.16 51.66 4.60
N GLU A 517 -56.35 51.61 5.22
CA GLU A 517 -56.59 50.78 6.41
C GLU A 517 -56.45 49.29 6.11
N SER A 518 -57.04 48.81 5.01
CA SER A 518 -56.93 47.40 4.59
C SER A 518 -55.53 47.00 4.14
N SER A 519 -54.74 47.96 3.63
CA SER A 519 -53.39 47.77 3.11
C SER A 519 -52.32 48.42 3.99
N ALA A 520 -52.58 48.52 5.30
CA ALA A 520 -51.73 49.27 6.24
C ALA A 520 -50.26 48.80 6.28
N ALA A 521 -49.99 47.53 5.94
CA ALA A 521 -48.64 46.98 5.87
C ALA A 521 -47.80 47.50 4.69
N GLN A 522 -48.44 48.04 3.63
CA GLN A 522 -47.79 48.55 2.42
C GLN A 522 -47.71 50.09 2.39
N SER A 523 -48.41 50.75 3.32
CA SER A 523 -48.43 52.21 3.46
C SER A 523 -47.25 52.71 4.30
N SER A 524 -46.77 53.91 4.01
CA SER A 524 -45.72 54.56 4.82
C SER A 524 -46.28 54.94 6.21
N PRO A 525 -45.44 54.95 7.26
CA PRO A 525 -45.88 55.36 8.60
C PRO A 525 -46.38 56.80 8.64
N GLU A 526 -45.82 57.66 7.78
CA GLU A 526 -46.26 59.04 7.56
C GLU A 526 -47.67 59.11 6.96
N ALA A 527 -47.99 58.23 6.01
CA ALA A 527 -49.33 58.15 5.44
C ALA A 527 -50.38 57.76 6.49
N LEU A 528 -50.08 56.75 7.31
CA LEU A 528 -50.99 56.30 8.37
C LEU A 528 -51.18 57.38 9.46
N ALA A 529 -50.11 58.08 9.85
CA ALA A 529 -50.18 59.18 10.80
C ALA A 529 -50.97 60.38 10.25
N SER A 530 -50.81 60.70 8.96
CA SER A 530 -51.54 61.78 8.30
C SER A 530 -53.05 61.53 8.31
N ILE A 531 -53.47 60.28 8.07
CA ILE A 531 -54.87 59.87 8.09
C ILE A 531 -55.44 59.94 9.50
N GLN A 532 -54.75 59.38 10.49
CA GLN A 532 -55.20 59.42 11.88
C GLN A 532 -55.38 60.87 12.37
N ASN A 533 -54.47 61.77 11.98
CA ASN A 533 -54.57 63.19 12.31
C ASN A 533 -55.72 63.89 11.57
N HIS A 534 -56.01 63.51 10.32
CA HIS A 534 -57.13 64.05 9.56
C HIS A 534 -58.49 63.59 10.12
N VAL A 535 -58.63 62.30 10.48
CA VAL A 535 -59.83 61.75 11.14
C VAL A 535 -60.06 62.43 12.49
N ARG A 536 -59.01 62.57 13.32
CA ARG A 536 -59.07 63.30 14.60
C ARG A 536 -59.46 64.78 14.43
N LYS A 537 -59.01 65.45 13.36
CA LYS A 537 -59.40 66.84 13.06
C LYS A 537 -60.87 66.97 12.64
N ARG A 538 -61.46 65.98 11.96
CA ARG A 538 -62.90 65.97 11.63
C ARG A 538 -63.79 65.67 12.84
N GLU A 539 -63.30 64.89 13.80
CA GLU A 539 -64.03 64.54 15.04
C GLU A 539 -63.93 65.62 16.14
N ALA A 540 -63.02 66.60 16.00
CA ALA A 540 -62.98 67.77 16.87
C ALA A 540 -64.14 68.75 16.55
N PRO A 541 -64.87 69.29 17.53
CA PRO A 541 -65.94 70.26 17.27
C PRO A 541 -65.34 71.56 16.70
N ALA A 542 -65.69 71.89 15.46
CA ALA A 542 -65.23 73.12 14.82
C ALA A 542 -65.83 74.38 15.49
N PRO A 543 -65.06 75.49 15.64
CA PRO A 543 -65.60 76.78 16.01
C PRO A 543 -66.57 77.30 14.93
N ALA A 544 -67.58 78.06 15.35
CA ALA A 544 -68.86 78.28 14.65
C ALA A 544 -68.83 79.08 13.31
N SER A 545 -67.68 79.34 12.70
CA SER A 545 -67.57 80.22 11.51
C SER A 545 -67.43 79.51 10.16
N GLU A 546 -67.36 78.17 10.08
CA GLU A 546 -67.15 77.45 8.80
C GLU A 546 -68.26 76.42 8.45
N ARG A 547 -69.51 76.66 8.87
CA ARG A 547 -70.63 75.76 8.58
C ARG A 547 -71.31 75.94 7.21
N PHE A 548 -70.84 76.84 6.34
CA PHE A 548 -71.50 77.15 5.05
C PHE A 548 -70.83 76.58 3.78
N ALA A 549 -69.75 75.78 3.89
CA ALA A 549 -69.09 75.20 2.71
C ALA A 549 -69.28 73.67 2.54
N PHE A 550 -69.84 72.97 3.53
CA PHE A 550 -69.86 71.50 3.58
C PHE A 550 -71.06 70.81 2.93
N THR A 551 -71.99 71.55 2.33
CA THR A 551 -73.20 70.99 1.66
C THR A 551 -73.06 70.79 0.15
N SER A 552 -71.88 71.02 -0.44
CA SER A 552 -71.68 70.89 -1.89
C SER A 552 -70.99 69.59 -2.33
N PHE A 553 -70.40 68.82 -1.41
CA PHE A 553 -69.67 67.58 -1.77
C PHE A 553 -70.57 66.36 -1.96
N HIS A 554 -71.71 66.31 -1.26
CA HIS A 554 -72.69 65.21 -1.38
C HIS A 554 -73.51 65.29 -2.68
N TRP A 555 -73.65 66.48 -3.29
CA TRP A 555 -74.42 66.69 -4.52
C TRP A 555 -73.63 66.39 -5.81
N LEU A 556 -72.29 66.44 -5.77
CA LEU A 556 -71.42 66.07 -6.90
C LEU A 556 -71.30 64.55 -7.10
N HIS A 557 -71.58 63.76 -6.05
CA HIS A 557 -71.59 62.30 -6.13
C HIS A 557 -72.76 61.76 -6.98
N ILE A 558 -73.88 62.49 -7.03
CA ILE A 558 -75.11 62.07 -7.76
C ILE A 558 -75.05 62.47 -9.25
N GLN A 559 -74.37 63.56 -9.63
CA GLN A 559 -74.26 63.97 -11.05
C GLN A 559 -73.22 63.16 -11.86
N SER A 560 -72.26 62.50 -11.22
CA SER A 560 -71.34 61.57 -11.91
C SER A 560 -71.95 60.20 -12.19
N LEU A 561 -73.01 59.81 -11.46
CA LEU A 561 -73.67 58.51 -11.58
C LEU A 561 -74.88 58.52 -12.55
N LEU A 562 -75.37 59.70 -12.97
CA LEU A 562 -76.55 59.84 -13.85
C LEU A 562 -76.25 60.21 -15.31
N LYS A 563 -74.98 60.22 -15.75
CA LYS A 563 -74.59 60.38 -17.17
C LYS A 563 -73.96 59.11 -17.77
N GLY A 564 -74.19 57.95 -17.16
CA GLY A 564 -73.67 56.64 -17.58
C GLY A 564 -74.68 55.73 -18.26
N SER A 565 -75.79 56.25 -18.79
CA SER A 565 -76.80 55.46 -19.49
C SER A 565 -77.37 56.23 -20.69
N CYS A 566 -76.65 56.19 -21.80
CA CYS A 566 -77.27 56.24 -23.12
C CYS A 566 -76.34 55.53 -24.11
N VAL A 567 -76.90 54.46 -24.67
CA VAL A 567 -76.36 53.63 -25.74
C VAL A 567 -76.23 54.49 -26.99
N ASP A 568 -75.07 54.42 -27.66
CA ASP A 568 -75.01 54.55 -29.11
C ASP A 568 -73.95 53.57 -29.64
N ILE A 569 -74.48 52.49 -30.21
CA ILE A 569 -73.76 51.50 -31.01
C ILE A 569 -73.70 52.05 -32.43
N PRO A 570 -72.53 52.19 -33.07
CA PRO A 570 -72.45 52.16 -34.51
C PRO A 570 -72.17 50.73 -34.96
N THR A 571 -73.15 50.17 -35.66
CA THR A 571 -73.03 49.03 -36.56
C THR A 571 -71.78 49.12 -37.44
N VAL A 572 -70.86 48.17 -37.29
CA VAL A 572 -69.99 47.73 -38.37
C VAL A 572 -70.10 46.21 -38.47
N SER A 573 -70.77 45.80 -39.53
CA SER A 573 -70.91 44.44 -40.03
C SER A 573 -69.55 43.82 -40.35
N PHE A 574 -69.24 42.68 -39.73
CA PHE A 574 -68.39 41.66 -40.33
C PHE A 574 -69.02 40.28 -40.10
N LEU A 575 -69.41 39.68 -41.22
CA LEU A 575 -69.89 38.31 -41.36
C LEU A 575 -68.82 37.33 -40.88
N PHE A 576 -69.16 36.47 -39.92
CA PHE A 576 -68.53 35.16 -39.80
C PHE A 576 -69.62 34.09 -39.77
N TYR A 577 -69.65 33.34 -40.86
CA TYR A 577 -70.29 32.05 -41.01
C TYR A 577 -69.80 31.10 -39.91
N ASN A 578 -70.74 30.51 -39.16
CA ASN A 578 -70.55 29.25 -38.48
C ASN A 578 -71.65 28.31 -38.98
N SER A 579 -71.27 27.28 -39.74
CA SER A 579 -72.13 26.12 -39.97
C SER A 579 -71.73 25.01 -39.01
N ILE A 580 -72.77 24.55 -38.32
CA ILE A 580 -72.87 23.34 -37.51
C ILE A 580 -73.10 22.15 -38.45
N TYR A 581 -72.38 21.05 -38.21
CA TYR A 581 -72.66 19.64 -38.54
C TYR A 581 -73.32 19.28 -39.89
N ILE A 582 -72.57 18.65 -40.79
CA ILE A 582 -72.43 17.18 -41.01
C ILE A 582 -71.10 16.93 -41.71
#